data_AF-A0A528XHW7-F1
#
_entry.id   AF-A0A528XHW7-F1
#
_cell.length_a   1.000
_cell.length_b   1.000
_cell.length_c   1.000
_cell.angle_alpha   90.00
_cell.angle_beta   90.00
_cell.angle_gamma   90.00
#
_symmetry.space_group_name_H-M   'P 1'
#
loop_
_entity.id
_entity.type
_entity.pdbx_description
1 polymer ?
#
loop_
_entity_poly.entity_id
_entity_poly.type
_entity_poly.pdbx_seq_one_letter_code
_entity_poly.pdbx_strand_id
1 'polypeptide(L)'
;MLDLFEPRLPDSKLHKSFREIRSNPSYSKVMPVIQSWAAGLLNKALTDFGCSVDYSKSSPDFFVTAPGNYQFNIEAVISDQPAGDKEWLPSSYQDFKDRGALKLVGKIRDKLEIVRGSNGKKHPYSSLSHVQGRPFVIAIAPFDSSQSVMQNNELINLVLFGIGAAVLEGTELRQDKIR
;
A
#
# COMPACT_ATOMS: atom_id res chain seq x y z
N MET A 1 1.88 -20.05 8.58
CA MET A 1 2.54 -18.77 8.25
C MET A 1 3.48 -19.04 7.10
N LEU A 2 3.46 -18.25 6.03
CA LEU A 2 4.40 -18.46 4.92
C LEU A 2 5.81 -18.07 5.37
N ASP A 3 6.74 -19.00 5.31
CA ASP A 3 8.17 -18.71 5.50
C ASP A 3 8.74 -18.11 4.22
N LEU A 4 9.22 -16.86 4.29
CA LEU A 4 9.81 -16.13 3.17
C LEU A 4 11.10 -16.78 2.65
N PHE A 5 11.76 -17.58 3.48
CA PHE A 5 13.03 -18.21 3.19
C PHE A 5 12.88 -19.71 2.88
N GLU A 6 11.66 -20.22 2.86
CA GLU A 6 11.34 -21.53 2.32
C GLU A 6 11.31 -21.48 0.77
N PRO A 7 12.16 -22.24 0.07
CA PRO A 7 12.26 -22.18 -1.37
C PRO A 7 11.04 -22.82 -2.04
N ARG A 8 10.38 -22.09 -2.94
CA ARG A 8 9.24 -22.60 -3.72
C ARG A 8 9.61 -23.17 -5.09
N LEU A 9 10.89 -23.09 -5.46
CA LEU A 9 11.45 -23.60 -6.70
C LEU A 9 12.64 -24.50 -6.37
N PRO A 10 13.01 -25.45 -7.27
CA PRO A 10 14.23 -26.22 -7.12
C PRO A 10 15.46 -25.31 -6.95
N ASP A 11 16.39 -25.70 -6.08
CA ASP A 11 17.57 -24.90 -5.71
C ASP A 11 18.41 -24.44 -6.91
N SER A 12 18.43 -25.23 -8.00
CA SER A 12 19.11 -24.90 -9.27
C SER A 12 18.49 -23.70 -9.99
N LYS A 13 17.21 -23.40 -9.74
CA LYS A 13 16.49 -22.25 -10.29
C LYS A 13 16.51 -21.03 -9.37
N LEU A 14 17.03 -21.15 -8.15
CA LEU A 14 17.14 -20.04 -7.22
C LEU A 14 18.31 -19.12 -7.59
N HIS A 15 18.17 -17.83 -7.30
CA HIS A 15 19.26 -16.86 -7.48
C HIS A 15 20.39 -17.12 -6.47
N LYS A 16 21.65 -16.91 -6.87
CA LYS A 16 22.83 -17.17 -6.02
C LYS A 16 22.78 -16.44 -4.67
N SER A 17 22.29 -15.20 -4.66
CA SER A 17 22.18 -14.41 -3.43
C SER A 17 21.12 -14.96 -2.47
N PHE A 18 20.02 -15.54 -2.98
CA PHE A 18 18.99 -16.13 -2.12
C PHE A 18 19.52 -17.40 -1.43
N ARG A 19 20.33 -18.19 -2.14
CA ARG A 19 21.05 -19.33 -1.55
C ARG A 19 22.01 -18.88 -0.45
N GLU A 20 22.82 -17.86 -0.72
CA GLU A 20 23.76 -17.28 0.25
C GLU A 20 23.06 -16.75 1.52
N ILE A 21 21.95 -16.03 1.36
CA ILE A 21 21.15 -15.51 2.47
C ILE A 21 20.65 -16.64 3.37
N ARG A 22 20.24 -17.78 2.78
CA ARG A 22 19.76 -18.95 3.54
C ARG A 22 20.86 -19.75 4.20
N SER A 23 22.04 -19.85 3.57
CA SER A 23 23.12 -20.72 4.05
C SER A 23 24.11 -20.04 4.99
N ASN A 24 24.28 -18.72 4.91
CA ASN A 24 25.28 -18.00 5.69
C ASN A 24 24.78 -17.69 7.11
N PRO A 25 25.42 -18.22 8.17
CA PRO A 25 24.98 -18.01 9.55
C PRO A 25 24.95 -16.54 9.99
N SER A 26 25.73 -15.67 9.33
CA SER A 26 25.75 -14.23 9.61
C SER A 26 24.40 -13.54 9.37
N TYR A 27 23.57 -14.09 8.50
CA TYR A 27 22.24 -13.55 8.17
C TYR A 27 21.10 -14.18 8.99
N SER A 28 21.38 -15.26 9.74
CA SER A 28 20.35 -15.99 10.52
C SER A 28 19.57 -15.10 11.49
N LYS A 29 20.20 -14.06 12.04
CA LYS A 29 19.57 -13.13 12.99
C LYS A 29 18.62 -12.12 12.33
N VAL A 30 18.82 -11.78 11.05
CA VAL A 30 17.96 -10.82 10.33
C VAL A 30 16.76 -11.50 9.67
N MET A 31 16.85 -12.81 9.38
CA MET A 31 15.75 -13.55 8.75
C MET A 31 14.44 -13.50 9.58
N PRO A 32 14.43 -13.72 10.91
CA PRO A 32 13.21 -13.57 11.72
C PRO A 32 12.66 -12.14 11.72
N VAL A 33 13.52 -11.12 11.63
CA VAL A 33 13.10 -9.71 11.56
C VAL A 33 12.41 -9.44 10.22
N ILE A 34 13.00 -9.86 9.10
CA ILE A 34 12.39 -9.75 7.77
C ILE A 34 11.08 -10.56 7.72
N GLN A 35 11.06 -11.75 8.30
CA GLN A 35 9.85 -12.58 8.44
C GLN A 35 8.78 -11.89 9.27
N SER A 36 9.16 -11.14 10.32
CA SER A 36 8.23 -10.36 11.14
C SER A 36 7.65 -9.16 10.39
N TRP A 37 8.44 -8.51 9.51
CA TRP A 37 7.93 -7.48 8.62
C TRP A 37 6.87 -8.04 7.67
N ALA A 38 7.02 -9.29 7.24
CA ALA A 38 5.99 -9.97 6.46
C ALA A 38 4.65 -10.16 7.19
N ALA A 39 4.61 -10.11 8.53
CA ALA A 39 3.35 -10.14 9.27
C ALA A 39 2.51 -8.85 9.07
N GLY A 40 3.14 -7.72 8.72
CA GLY A 40 2.48 -6.45 8.41
C GLY A 40 2.29 -6.19 6.91
N LEU A 41 2.73 -7.10 6.02
CA LEU A 41 2.58 -6.93 4.58
C LEU A 41 1.15 -7.20 4.14
N LEU A 42 0.69 -6.45 3.13
CA LEU A 42 -0.63 -6.58 2.49
C LEU A 42 -1.03 -8.04 2.22
N ASN A 43 -0.09 -8.90 1.81
CA ASN A 43 -0.33 -10.33 1.62
C ASN A 43 -0.82 -11.07 2.87
N LYS A 44 -0.31 -10.74 4.05
CA LYS A 44 -0.75 -11.37 5.31
C LYS A 44 -2.17 -10.92 5.65
N ALA A 45 -2.45 -9.62 5.52
CA ALA A 45 -3.80 -9.11 5.71
C ALA A 45 -4.80 -9.81 4.77
N LEU A 46 -4.47 -9.92 3.48
CA LEU A 46 -5.28 -10.66 2.50
C LEU A 46 -5.48 -12.12 2.90
N THR A 47 -4.42 -12.80 3.34
CA THR A 47 -4.51 -14.20 3.79
C THR A 47 -5.42 -14.33 5.02
N ASP A 48 -5.35 -13.40 5.97
CA ASP A 48 -6.17 -13.41 7.19
C ASP A 48 -7.65 -13.15 6.89
N PHE A 49 -7.95 -12.39 5.84
CA PHE A 49 -9.31 -12.23 5.32
C PHE A 49 -9.79 -13.43 4.48
N GLY A 50 -8.99 -14.50 4.37
CA GLY A 50 -9.33 -15.68 3.57
C GLY A 50 -9.19 -15.47 2.06
N CYS A 51 -8.48 -14.42 1.65
CA CYS A 51 -8.20 -14.17 0.24
C CYS A 51 -7.00 -15.00 -0.25
N SER A 52 -7.00 -15.29 -1.55
CA SER A 52 -5.86 -15.87 -2.27
C SER A 52 -5.34 -14.88 -3.32
N VAL A 53 -4.05 -14.95 -3.62
CA VAL A 53 -3.37 -14.09 -4.58
C VAL A 53 -2.80 -14.94 -5.71
N ASP A 54 -3.07 -14.57 -6.95
CA ASP A 54 -2.48 -15.15 -8.15
C ASP A 54 -1.25 -14.34 -8.59
N TYR A 55 -0.07 -14.89 -8.32
CA TYR A 55 1.22 -14.29 -8.71
C TYR A 55 1.64 -14.62 -10.15
N SER A 56 0.81 -15.33 -10.93
CA SER A 56 1.11 -15.56 -12.35
C SER A 56 0.90 -14.31 -13.20
N LYS A 57 0.28 -13.25 -12.66
CA LYS A 57 0.03 -11.97 -13.33
C LYS A 57 1.17 -11.01 -13.00
N SER A 58 1.79 -10.42 -14.02
CA SER A 58 2.89 -9.47 -13.85
C SER A 58 2.45 -8.07 -13.42
N SER A 59 1.15 -7.78 -13.56
CA SER A 59 0.53 -6.51 -13.20
C SER A 59 -0.99 -6.66 -13.21
N PRO A 60 -1.76 -5.91 -12.41
CA PRO A 60 -1.33 -5.08 -11.26
C PRO A 60 -0.64 -5.93 -10.19
N ASP A 61 -0.06 -5.30 -9.16
CA ASP A 61 0.77 -6.01 -8.15
C ASP A 61 0.09 -7.27 -7.55
N PHE A 62 -1.23 -7.25 -7.37
CA PHE A 62 -1.99 -8.39 -6.85
C PHE A 62 -3.27 -8.62 -7.65
N PHE A 63 -3.46 -9.84 -8.16
CA PHE A 63 -4.76 -10.35 -8.57
C PHE A 63 -5.33 -11.21 -7.44
N VAL A 64 -6.43 -10.76 -6.82
CA VAL A 64 -6.93 -11.31 -5.56
C VAL A 64 -8.28 -11.99 -5.77
N THR A 65 -8.45 -13.17 -5.20
CA THR A 65 -9.74 -13.85 -5.06
C THR A 65 -10.10 -13.93 -3.58
N ALA A 66 -11.17 -13.23 -3.18
CA ALA A 66 -11.76 -13.28 -1.86
C ALA A 66 -12.76 -14.44 -1.72
N PRO A 67 -13.19 -14.78 -0.49
CA PRO A 67 -14.26 -15.74 -0.25
C PRO A 67 -15.50 -15.46 -1.12
N GLY A 68 -16.15 -16.52 -1.62
CA GLY A 68 -17.27 -16.39 -2.56
C GLY A 68 -16.86 -16.08 -4.00
N ASN A 69 -15.59 -16.33 -4.37
CA ASN A 69 -15.05 -16.11 -5.73
C ASN A 69 -15.10 -14.65 -6.20
N TYR A 70 -15.14 -13.71 -5.27
CA TYR A 70 -15.08 -12.28 -5.62
C TYR A 70 -13.65 -11.89 -6.01
N GLN A 71 -13.48 -11.39 -7.23
CA GLN A 71 -12.16 -11.10 -7.80
C GLN A 71 -11.94 -9.61 -7.96
N PHE A 72 -10.76 -9.14 -7.58
CA PHE A 72 -10.35 -7.74 -7.72
C PHE A 72 -8.82 -7.63 -7.86
N ASN A 73 -8.35 -6.46 -8.27
CA ASN A 73 -6.93 -6.17 -8.40
C ASN A 73 -6.50 -5.15 -7.36
N ILE A 74 -5.27 -5.25 -6.88
CA ILE A 74 -4.65 -4.26 -6.00
C ILE A 74 -3.34 -3.79 -6.63
N GLU A 75 -3.12 -2.49 -6.58
CA GLU A 75 -1.86 -1.84 -6.90
C GLU A 75 -1.32 -1.16 -5.63
N ALA A 76 -0.12 -1.53 -5.20
CA ALA A 76 0.53 -0.93 -4.05
C ALA A 76 1.33 0.31 -4.46
N VAL A 77 1.21 1.38 -3.67
CA VAL A 77 1.79 2.69 -4.02
C VAL A 77 2.42 3.35 -2.81
N ILE A 78 3.62 3.87 -2.99
CA ILE A 78 4.28 4.75 -2.03
C ILE A 78 4.17 6.21 -2.48
N SER A 79 3.93 7.11 -1.51
CA SER A 79 3.83 8.55 -1.74
C SER A 79 5.17 9.26 -1.50
N ASP A 80 6.20 8.83 -2.23
CA ASP A 80 7.58 9.31 -2.06
C ASP A 80 7.84 10.70 -2.68
N GLN A 81 8.86 11.41 -2.19
CA GLN A 81 9.46 12.60 -2.80
C GLN A 81 10.32 12.22 -4.01
N PRO A 82 10.48 13.09 -5.01
CA PRO A 82 11.45 12.90 -6.07
C PRO A 82 12.88 12.74 -5.52
N ALA A 83 13.65 11.82 -6.11
CA ALA A 83 15.04 11.61 -5.73
C ALA A 83 15.86 12.90 -5.91
N GLY A 84 16.52 13.36 -4.84
CA GLY A 84 17.38 14.55 -4.84
C GLY A 84 16.76 15.81 -4.23
N ASP A 85 15.47 15.79 -3.88
CA ASP A 85 14.85 16.87 -3.13
C ASP A 85 15.33 16.89 -1.68
N LYS A 86 15.51 18.09 -1.11
CA LYS A 86 15.73 18.25 0.34
C LYS A 86 14.50 17.76 1.09
N GLU A 87 14.71 17.07 2.21
CA GLU A 87 13.61 16.64 3.08
C GLU A 87 12.69 17.83 3.39
N TRP A 88 11.46 17.78 2.85
CA TRP A 88 10.47 18.80 3.13
C TRP A 88 9.92 18.61 4.54
N LEU A 89 10.20 19.59 5.40
CA LEU A 89 9.60 19.69 6.73
C LEU A 89 8.41 20.66 6.66
N PRO A 90 7.19 20.23 7.02
CA PRO A 90 6.05 21.11 7.09
C PRO A 90 6.27 22.19 8.15
N SER A 91 5.88 23.42 7.83
CA SER A 91 5.93 24.54 8.76
C SER A 91 4.84 24.46 9.85
N SER A 92 3.77 23.70 9.59
CA SER A 92 2.65 23.48 10.50
C SER A 92 1.91 22.18 10.18
N TYR A 93 1.02 21.73 11.07
CA TYR A 93 0.15 20.59 10.79
C TYR A 93 -0.79 20.84 9.60
N GLN A 94 -1.25 22.09 9.42
CA GLN A 94 -2.10 22.44 8.28
C GLN A 94 -1.33 22.36 6.96
N ASP A 95 -0.09 22.87 6.94
CA ASP A 95 0.81 22.78 5.78
C ASP A 95 1.10 21.30 5.41
N PHE A 96 1.30 20.45 6.43
CA PHE A 96 1.37 19.00 6.25
C PHE A 96 0.12 18.42 5.58
N LYS A 97 -1.08 18.80 6.04
CA LYS A 97 -2.35 18.32 5.49
C LYS A 97 -2.56 18.76 4.05
N ASP A 98 -2.34 20.03 3.76
CA ASP A 98 -2.54 20.59 2.42
C ASP A 98 -1.62 19.91 1.41
N ARG A 99 -0.32 19.81 1.73
CA ARG A 99 0.63 19.13 0.85
C ARG A 99 0.40 17.62 0.79
N GLY A 100 0.04 17.00 1.90
CA GLY A 100 -0.28 15.57 1.98
C GLY A 100 -1.48 15.21 1.09
N ALA A 101 -2.54 16.01 1.14
CA ALA A 101 -3.72 15.85 0.29
C ALA A 101 -3.38 15.98 -1.21
N LEU A 102 -2.60 17.01 -1.58
CA LEU A 102 -2.16 17.22 -2.97
C LEU A 102 -1.26 16.09 -3.47
N LYS A 103 -0.35 15.57 -2.64
CA LYS A 103 0.45 14.39 -2.96
C LYS A 103 -0.43 13.16 -3.17
N LEU A 104 -1.37 12.91 -2.26
CA LEU A 104 -2.25 11.75 -2.30
C LEU A 104 -3.11 11.76 -3.57
N VAL A 105 -3.77 12.87 -3.90
CA VAL A 105 -4.57 12.98 -5.13
C VAL A 105 -3.69 12.86 -6.38
N GLY A 106 -2.47 13.36 -6.36
CA GLY A 106 -1.49 13.17 -7.42
C GLY A 106 -1.17 11.71 -7.68
N LYS A 107 -0.93 10.92 -6.62
CA LYS A 107 -0.67 9.48 -6.75
C LYS A 107 -1.90 8.71 -7.24
N ILE A 108 -3.10 9.06 -6.77
CA ILE A 108 -4.35 8.48 -7.26
C ILE A 108 -4.52 8.76 -8.76
N ARG A 109 -4.31 10.02 -9.18
CA ARG A 109 -4.33 10.41 -10.59
C ARG A 109 -3.33 9.59 -11.40
N ASP A 110 -2.08 9.50 -10.98
CA ASP A 110 -1.04 8.77 -11.73
C ASP A 110 -1.41 7.29 -11.92
N LYS A 111 -2.04 6.65 -10.93
CA LYS A 111 -2.54 5.27 -11.07
C LYS A 111 -3.78 5.16 -11.94
N LEU A 112 -4.69 6.13 -11.87
CA LEU A 112 -5.83 6.20 -12.79
C LEU A 112 -5.37 6.22 -14.26
N GLU A 113 -4.29 6.97 -14.55
CA GLU A 113 -3.71 7.04 -15.89
C GLU A 113 -3.14 5.69 -16.37
N ILE A 114 -2.52 4.91 -15.47
CA ILE A 114 -2.03 3.56 -15.77
C ILE A 114 -3.20 2.62 -16.06
N VAL A 115 -4.29 2.74 -15.30
CA VAL A 115 -5.48 1.90 -15.48
C VAL A 115 -6.20 2.23 -16.78
N ARG A 116 -6.47 3.51 -17.04
CA ARG A 116 -7.25 3.95 -18.22
C ARG A 116 -6.45 3.93 -19.50
N GLY A 117 -5.15 4.21 -19.44
CA GLY A 117 -4.31 4.32 -20.63
C GLY A 117 -4.44 5.66 -21.31
N SER A 118 -4.03 6.73 -20.65
CA SER A 118 -3.87 8.02 -21.30
C SER A 118 -2.42 8.21 -21.78
N ASN A 119 -2.19 9.17 -22.69
CA ASN A 119 -0.87 9.55 -23.22
C ASN A 119 -0.11 8.45 -23.99
N GLY A 120 -0.80 7.62 -24.77
CA GLY A 120 -0.15 6.74 -25.76
C GLY A 120 0.57 5.51 -25.18
N LYS A 121 0.30 5.12 -23.93
CA LYS A 121 0.77 3.83 -23.40
C LYS A 121 0.16 2.68 -24.20
N LYS A 122 1.03 1.81 -24.77
CA LYS A 122 0.63 0.69 -25.63
C LYS A 122 -0.30 -0.34 -24.96
N HIS A 123 -0.26 -0.49 -23.63
CA HIS A 123 -1.01 -1.52 -22.90
C HIS A 123 -1.47 -1.03 -21.51
N PRO A 124 -2.62 -0.35 -21.40
CA PRO A 124 -3.17 0.01 -20.09
C PRO A 124 -3.65 -1.21 -19.30
N TYR A 125 -3.74 -1.11 -17.98
CA TYR A 125 -4.24 -2.23 -17.18
C TYR A 125 -5.68 -2.60 -17.53
N SER A 126 -6.51 -1.65 -17.96
CA SER A 126 -7.86 -1.93 -18.49
C SER A 126 -7.89 -2.84 -19.72
N SER A 127 -6.76 -3.03 -20.42
CA SER A 127 -6.65 -3.98 -21.53
C SER A 127 -6.38 -5.43 -21.08
N LEU A 128 -6.04 -5.64 -19.80
CA LEU A 128 -5.72 -6.96 -19.25
C LEU A 128 -7.00 -7.74 -18.90
N SER A 129 -7.10 -9.00 -19.34
CA SER A 129 -8.30 -9.83 -19.15
C SER A 129 -8.64 -10.11 -17.68
N HIS A 130 -7.65 -10.14 -16.79
CA HIS A 130 -7.84 -10.28 -15.34
C HIS A 130 -8.11 -8.95 -14.62
N VAL A 131 -8.13 -7.82 -15.33
CA VAL A 131 -8.49 -6.49 -14.79
C VAL A 131 -9.87 -6.04 -15.27
N GLN A 132 -10.23 -6.36 -16.52
CA GLN A 132 -11.50 -5.97 -17.11
C GLN A 132 -12.71 -6.39 -16.26
N GLY A 133 -13.63 -5.45 -16.05
CA GLY A 133 -14.88 -5.67 -15.30
C GLY A 133 -14.70 -5.94 -13.81
N ARG A 134 -13.48 -5.83 -13.27
CA ARG A 134 -13.19 -6.11 -11.86
C ARG A 134 -12.84 -4.84 -11.09
N PRO A 135 -13.16 -4.78 -9.79
CA PRO A 135 -12.74 -3.67 -8.93
C PRO A 135 -11.21 -3.52 -8.94
N PHE A 136 -10.78 -2.27 -8.78
CA PHE A 136 -9.38 -1.89 -8.72
C PHE A 136 -9.14 -1.12 -7.43
N VAL A 137 -8.26 -1.65 -6.57
CA VAL A 137 -7.92 -1.08 -5.27
C VAL A 137 -6.53 -0.47 -5.35
N ILE A 138 -6.37 0.73 -4.81
CA ILE A 138 -5.07 1.36 -4.63
C ILE A 138 -4.69 1.22 -3.16
N ALA A 139 -3.69 0.39 -2.86
CA ALA A 139 -3.14 0.23 -1.52
C ALA A 139 -2.03 1.26 -1.30
N ILE A 140 -2.36 2.36 -0.65
CA ILE A 140 -1.44 3.50 -0.47
C ILE A 140 -0.76 3.37 0.88
N ALA A 141 0.57 3.35 0.86
CA ALA A 141 1.37 3.38 2.07
C ALA A 141 2.07 4.74 2.23
N PRO A 142 2.05 5.33 3.44
CA PRO A 142 2.69 6.60 3.72
C PRO A 142 4.16 6.35 4.06
N PHE A 143 4.98 5.95 3.09
CA PHE A 143 6.42 5.91 3.32
C PHE A 143 7.03 7.23 2.83
N ASP A 144 7.90 7.80 3.67
CA ASP A 144 8.90 8.82 3.32
C ASP A 144 8.64 10.30 3.67
N SER A 145 8.21 10.54 4.90
CA SER A 145 8.62 11.75 5.62
C SER A 145 8.81 11.42 7.09
N SER A 146 9.55 12.26 7.82
CA SER A 146 9.64 12.23 9.30
C SER A 146 8.28 12.23 10.01
N GLN A 147 7.17 12.45 9.30
CA GLN A 147 5.79 12.43 9.80
C GLN A 147 4.91 11.33 9.16
N SER A 148 5.48 10.40 8.42
CA SER A 148 4.80 9.21 7.85
C SER A 148 3.97 8.43 8.88
N VAL A 149 4.49 8.34 10.10
CA VAL A 149 3.82 7.68 11.25
C VAL A 149 2.52 8.38 11.68
N MET A 150 2.35 9.66 11.34
CA MET A 150 1.15 10.45 11.64
C MET A 150 0.11 10.42 10.51
N GLN A 151 0.43 9.87 9.33
CA GLN A 151 -0.56 9.65 8.28
C GLN A 151 -1.45 8.45 8.63
N ASN A 152 -2.56 8.78 9.28
CA ASN A 152 -3.71 7.89 9.45
C ASN A 152 -4.70 8.10 8.28
N ASN A 153 -5.91 7.55 8.41
CA ASN A 153 -7.00 7.74 7.43
C ASN A 153 -7.42 9.22 7.23
N GLU A 154 -6.91 10.19 7.99
CA GLU A 154 -7.27 11.60 7.87
C GLU A 154 -7.02 12.16 6.46
N LEU A 155 -5.86 11.91 5.86
CA LEU A 155 -5.58 12.45 4.52
C LEU A 155 -6.46 11.78 3.45
N ILE A 156 -6.72 10.49 3.61
CA ILE A 156 -7.66 9.76 2.72
C ILE A 156 -9.06 10.35 2.87
N ASN A 157 -9.53 10.58 4.09
CA ASN A 157 -10.83 11.18 4.35
C ASN A 157 -10.92 12.62 3.86
N LEU A 158 -9.84 13.38 3.99
CA LEU A 158 -9.77 14.76 3.50
C LEU A 158 -9.86 14.80 1.99
N VAL A 159 -9.13 13.94 1.28
CA VAL A 159 -9.15 13.89 -0.19
C VAL A 159 -10.48 13.34 -0.75
N LEU A 160 -11.03 12.30 -0.13
CA LEU A 160 -12.24 11.63 -0.64
C LEU A 160 -13.54 12.31 -0.20
N PHE A 161 -13.58 12.87 1.00
CA PHE A 161 -14.82 13.36 1.63
C PHE A 161 -14.73 14.82 2.10
N GLY A 162 -13.57 15.47 2.00
CA GLY A 162 -13.36 16.81 2.55
C GLY A 162 -13.31 16.85 4.09
N ILE A 163 -13.21 15.68 4.74
CA ILE A 163 -13.26 15.55 6.19
C ILE A 163 -11.83 15.47 6.75
N GLY A 164 -11.40 16.54 7.44
CA GLY A 164 -10.15 16.54 8.20
C GLY A 164 -10.25 15.81 9.55
N ALA A 165 -9.23 15.96 10.41
CA ALA A 165 -9.26 15.48 11.79
C ALA A 165 -10.57 15.85 12.48
N ALA A 166 -11.10 14.91 13.27
CA ALA A 166 -12.20 15.21 14.17
C ALA A 166 -11.77 16.37 15.08
N VAL A 167 -12.52 17.48 15.03
CA VAL A 167 -12.41 18.51 16.06
C VAL A 167 -13.04 17.90 17.31
N LEU A 168 -12.25 17.71 18.37
CA LEU A 168 -12.80 17.43 19.69
C LEU A 168 -13.53 18.69 20.14
N GLU A 169 -14.83 18.77 19.87
CA GLU A 169 -15.68 19.77 20.51
C GLU A 169 -15.89 19.37 21.97
N GLY A 170 -15.25 20.12 22.87
CA GLY A 170 -15.61 20.18 24.29
C GLY A 170 -14.57 19.64 25.27
N THR A 171 -14.02 20.53 26.09
CA THR A 171 -13.66 20.22 27.49
C THR A 171 -14.88 20.36 28.39
N GLU A 172 -16.02 19.77 28.03
CA GLU A 172 -17.21 19.85 28.87
C GLU A 172 -17.78 18.48 29.20
N LEU A 173 -17.62 18.12 30.48
CA LEU A 173 -18.40 17.08 31.12
C LEU A 173 -19.83 17.59 31.34
N ARG A 174 -20.74 17.03 30.52
CA ARG A 174 -22.18 16.76 30.74
C ARG A 174 -23.26 17.81 30.45
N GLN A 175 -24.23 17.28 29.69
CA GLN A 175 -25.69 17.34 29.81
C GLN A 175 -26.35 18.70 30.01
N ASP A 176 -27.08 19.16 28.98
CA ASP A 176 -28.54 19.21 29.12
C ASP A 176 -29.34 19.39 27.81
N LYS A 177 -30.37 18.54 27.74
CA LYS A 177 -31.72 18.71 27.15
C LYS A 177 -31.91 18.91 25.65
N ILE A 178 -32.36 17.79 25.07
CA ILE A 178 -33.36 17.69 24.00
C ILE A 178 -34.48 18.73 24.21
N ARG A 179 -34.69 19.57 23.19
CA ARG A 179 -36.00 20.00 22.70
C ARG A 179 -35.94 20.22 21.19
#